data_AF-A0A225UMS3-F1
#
_entry.id   AF-A0A225UMS3-F1
#
_cell.length_a   1.000
_cell.length_b   1.000
_cell.length_c   1.000
_cell.angle_alpha   90.00
_cell.angle_beta   90.00
_cell.angle_gamma   90.00
#
_symmetry.space_group_name_H-M   'P 1'
#
loop_
_entity.id
_entity.type
_entity.pdbx_description
1 polymer ?
#
loop_
_entity_poly.entity_id
_entity_poly.type
_entity_poly.pdbx_seq_one_letter_code
_entity_poly.pdbx_strand_id
1 'polypeptide(L)'
;MPKKSGISLGSFATASSTTAIQLLGDDSAVHVQIEESERETLRTTLSSRPVNTKRKYEGYQRDFMEWCCGKKFCDGSTVTKGKLHLFLSERVVGRESKKKKGAVVDRQYVALRVNSNDHPRSPQVKQLIRIVQAQTAHTKKKNYQDRGIGIGSLLDGYHSEMQFQQICDTFLELDDLRGRAAFLISHYGLLRGENVRDLELADMFSQPLDK
;
A
#
# COMPACT_ATOMS: atom_id res chain seq x y z
N MET A 1 6.50 -77.15 28.68
CA MET A 1 7.49 -76.05 28.61
C MET A 1 7.45 -75.45 27.21
N PRO A 2 6.81 -74.29 26.99
CA PRO A 2 6.63 -73.71 25.65
C PRO A 2 7.85 -72.86 25.24
N LYS A 3 8.32 -73.03 24.00
CA LYS A 3 9.42 -72.27 23.39
C LYS A 3 8.96 -70.84 23.09
N LYS A 4 9.69 -69.83 23.63
CA LYS A 4 9.50 -68.42 23.31
C LYS A 4 10.03 -68.13 21.91
N SER A 5 9.15 -67.70 21.00
CA SER A 5 9.51 -67.19 19.68
C SER A 5 10.20 -65.82 19.83
N GLY A 6 11.47 -65.74 19.43
CA GLY A 6 12.23 -64.49 19.40
C GLY A 6 11.72 -63.56 18.31
N ILE A 7 11.33 -62.35 18.70
CA ILE A 7 11.01 -61.26 17.76
C ILE A 7 12.33 -60.79 17.16
N SER A 8 12.46 -60.89 15.84
CA SER A 8 13.65 -60.49 15.09
C SER A 8 13.94 -59.00 15.25
N LEU A 9 15.17 -58.69 15.71
CA LEU A 9 15.75 -57.34 15.83
C LEU A 9 15.66 -56.51 14.54
N GLY A 10 15.57 -57.15 13.36
CA GLY A 10 15.38 -56.45 12.09
C GLY A 10 14.04 -55.71 11.99
N SER A 11 12.98 -56.24 12.61
CA SER A 11 11.63 -55.68 12.54
C SER A 11 11.49 -54.36 13.31
N PHE A 12 12.26 -54.21 14.40
CA PHE A 12 12.24 -53.03 15.26
C PHE A 12 13.00 -51.84 14.63
N ALA A 13 14.10 -52.12 13.93
CA ALA A 13 14.86 -51.12 13.20
C ALA A 13 14.06 -50.56 12.02
N THR A 14 13.39 -51.41 11.24
CA THR A 14 12.55 -50.95 10.12
C THR A 14 11.35 -50.13 10.60
N ALA A 15 10.67 -50.53 11.69
CA ALA A 15 9.57 -49.75 12.26
C ALA A 15 10.04 -48.37 12.78
N SER A 16 11.18 -48.32 13.48
CA SER A 16 11.74 -47.06 13.99
C SER A 16 12.19 -46.11 12.88
N SER A 17 12.79 -46.64 11.80
CA SER A 17 13.15 -45.85 10.63
C SER A 17 11.92 -45.36 9.84
N THR A 18 10.86 -46.17 9.75
CA THR A 18 9.63 -45.78 9.04
C THR A 18 8.88 -44.69 9.80
N THR A 19 8.79 -44.77 11.13
CA THR A 19 8.17 -43.74 11.97
C THR A 19 8.97 -42.43 11.97
N ALA A 20 10.31 -42.49 11.96
CA ALA A 20 11.15 -41.29 11.86
C ALA A 20 11.01 -40.59 10.49
N ILE A 21 10.93 -41.35 9.39
CA ILE A 21 10.70 -40.81 8.04
C ILE A 21 9.28 -40.24 7.91
N GLN A 22 8.28 -40.87 8.53
CA GLN A 22 6.91 -40.34 8.57
C GLN A 22 6.83 -39.03 9.37
N LEU A 23 7.46 -38.94 10.54
CA LEU A 23 7.47 -37.71 11.36
C LEU A 23 8.19 -36.54 10.68
N LEU A 24 9.31 -36.78 9.98
CA LEU A 24 9.99 -35.76 9.18
C LEU A 24 9.16 -35.31 7.96
N GLY A 25 8.42 -36.24 7.35
CA GLY A 25 7.50 -35.95 6.26
C GLY A 25 6.28 -35.14 6.71
N ASP A 26 5.74 -35.44 7.90
CA ASP A 26 4.59 -34.75 8.49
C ASP A 26 4.97 -33.32 8.95
N ASP A 27 6.14 -33.14 9.56
CA ASP A 27 6.65 -31.82 9.97
C ASP A 27 6.95 -30.94 8.73
N SER A 28 7.45 -31.55 7.65
CA SER A 28 7.60 -30.88 6.36
C SER A 28 6.25 -30.53 5.72
N ALA A 29 5.24 -31.40 5.82
CA ALA A 29 3.91 -31.17 5.26
C ALA A 29 3.18 -30.05 6.01
N VAL A 30 3.25 -30.04 7.34
CA VAL A 30 2.73 -28.97 8.19
C VAL A 30 3.44 -27.66 7.91
N HIS A 31 4.77 -27.67 7.72
CA HIS A 31 5.51 -26.45 7.37
C HIS A 31 5.08 -25.89 6.00
N VAL A 32 4.87 -26.75 5.01
CA VAL A 32 4.36 -26.35 3.68
C VAL A 32 2.96 -25.75 3.78
N GLN A 33 2.06 -26.31 4.60
CA GLN A 33 0.71 -25.75 4.83
C GLN A 33 0.75 -24.38 5.50
N ILE A 34 1.65 -24.18 6.47
CA ILE A 34 1.85 -22.87 7.12
C ILE A 34 2.29 -21.84 6.07
N GLU A 35 3.32 -22.17 5.28
CA GLU A 35 3.81 -21.25 4.24
C GLU A 35 2.74 -20.98 3.16
N GLU A 36 1.93 -21.97 2.80
CA GLU A 36 0.83 -21.81 1.85
C GLU A 36 -0.25 -20.85 2.39
N SER A 37 -0.64 -21.00 3.65
CA SER A 37 -1.60 -20.10 4.32
C SER A 37 -1.10 -18.66 4.38
N GLU A 38 0.19 -18.46 4.69
CA GLU A 38 0.83 -17.13 4.65
C GLU A 38 0.80 -16.53 3.24
N ARG A 39 1.17 -17.32 2.21
CA ARG A 39 1.15 -16.86 0.81
C ARG A 39 -0.26 -16.49 0.36
N GLU A 40 -1.27 -17.24 0.74
CA GLU A 40 -2.66 -16.98 0.33
C GLU A 40 -3.20 -15.69 0.95
N THR A 41 -2.90 -15.46 2.23
CA THR A 41 -3.23 -14.19 2.92
C THR A 41 -2.59 -13.00 2.21
N LEU A 42 -1.34 -13.15 1.77
CA LEU A 42 -0.63 -12.12 1.01
C LEU A 42 -1.29 -11.90 -0.36
N ARG A 43 -1.57 -12.95 -1.12
CA ARG A 43 -2.25 -12.85 -2.43
C ARG A 43 -3.60 -12.15 -2.31
N THR A 44 -4.38 -12.50 -1.30
CA THR A 44 -5.66 -11.86 -0.98
C THR A 44 -5.47 -10.38 -0.67
N THR A 45 -4.47 -10.02 0.15
CA THR A 45 -4.16 -8.62 0.48
C THR A 45 -3.74 -7.81 -0.74
N LEU A 46 -2.99 -8.42 -1.66
CA LEU A 46 -2.54 -7.76 -2.89
C LEU A 46 -3.69 -7.55 -3.88
N SER A 47 -4.57 -8.54 -3.99
CA SER A 47 -5.74 -8.48 -4.87
C SER A 47 -6.84 -7.56 -4.32
N SER A 48 -7.02 -7.46 -3.00
CA SER A 48 -8.01 -6.57 -2.37
C SER A 48 -7.54 -5.12 -2.20
N ARG A 49 -6.28 -4.81 -2.54
CA ARG A 49 -5.71 -3.47 -2.36
C ARG A 49 -6.52 -2.40 -3.13
N PRO A 50 -6.75 -1.20 -2.55
CA PRO A 50 -7.46 -0.13 -3.24
C PRO A 50 -6.85 0.20 -4.61
N VAL A 51 -7.70 0.47 -5.60
CA VAL A 51 -7.28 0.70 -7.00
C VAL A 51 -6.26 1.84 -7.12
N ASN A 52 -6.47 2.93 -6.39
CA ASN A 52 -5.55 4.08 -6.37
C ASN A 52 -4.16 3.68 -5.83
N THR A 53 -4.14 2.78 -4.87
CA THR A 53 -2.93 2.28 -4.24
C THR A 53 -2.17 1.38 -5.23
N LYS A 54 -2.86 0.44 -5.91
CA LYS A 54 -2.26 -0.39 -6.97
C LYS A 54 -1.65 0.46 -8.08
N ARG A 55 -2.44 1.37 -8.67
CA ARG A 55 -2.03 2.26 -9.76
C ARG A 55 -0.79 3.08 -9.40
N LYS A 56 -0.72 3.56 -8.15
CA LYS A 56 0.42 4.34 -7.66
C LYS A 56 1.68 3.48 -7.50
N TYR A 57 1.55 2.28 -6.93
CA TYR A 57 2.69 1.38 -6.75
C TYR A 57 3.21 0.81 -8.06
N GLU A 58 2.33 0.43 -8.99
CA GLU A 58 2.70 -0.03 -10.34
C GLU A 58 3.57 1.00 -11.06
N GLY A 59 3.23 2.28 -10.96
CA GLY A 59 4.04 3.36 -11.53
C GLY A 59 5.45 3.42 -10.96
N TYR A 60 5.61 3.23 -9.65
CA TYR A 60 6.92 3.20 -8.99
C TYR A 60 7.70 1.93 -9.30
N GLN A 61 7.03 0.78 -9.36
CA GLN A 61 7.63 -0.50 -9.71
C GLN A 61 8.17 -0.47 -11.13
N ARG A 62 7.42 0.10 -12.08
CA ARG A 62 7.87 0.24 -13.47
C ARG A 62 9.10 1.13 -13.60
N ASP A 63 9.12 2.31 -12.96
CA ASP A 63 10.29 3.23 -12.97
C ASP A 63 11.52 2.55 -12.35
N PHE A 64 11.34 1.75 -11.29
CA PHE A 64 12.43 0.98 -10.69
C PHE A 64 12.93 -0.15 -11.61
N MET A 65 12.03 -0.92 -12.23
CA MET A 65 12.39 -1.99 -13.16
C MET A 65 13.13 -1.44 -14.39
N GLU A 66 12.66 -0.35 -14.97
CA GLU A 66 13.32 0.34 -16.09
C GLU A 66 14.73 0.79 -15.72
N TRP A 67 14.90 1.40 -14.54
CA TRP A 67 16.22 1.78 -14.03
C TRP A 67 17.14 0.57 -13.81
N CYS A 68 16.62 -0.54 -13.28
CA CYS A 68 17.39 -1.77 -13.13
C CYS A 68 17.81 -2.37 -14.48
N CYS A 69 16.93 -2.37 -15.48
CA CYS A 69 17.24 -2.81 -16.84
C CYS A 69 18.38 -1.98 -17.46
N GLY A 70 18.36 -0.65 -17.28
CA GLY A 70 19.42 0.23 -17.78
C GLY A 70 20.77 0.01 -17.12
N LYS A 71 20.79 -0.27 -15.81
CA LYS A 71 22.03 -0.53 -15.04
C LYS A 71 22.57 -1.95 -15.19
N LYS A 72 21.80 -2.88 -15.78
CA LYS A 72 22.16 -4.29 -16.03
C LYS A 72 22.66 -5.03 -14.77
N PHE A 73 21.94 -4.92 -13.66
CA PHE A 73 22.29 -5.64 -12.44
C PHE A 73 22.13 -7.16 -12.60
N CYS A 74 23.03 -7.95 -12.03
CA CYS A 74 23.04 -9.41 -12.13
C CYS A 74 21.81 -10.08 -11.46
N ASP A 75 21.32 -9.47 -10.38
CA ASP A 75 20.13 -9.87 -9.61
C ASP A 75 18.82 -9.26 -10.17
N GLY A 76 18.87 -8.69 -11.37
CA GLY A 76 17.72 -8.19 -12.11
C GLY A 76 16.96 -7.07 -11.39
N SER A 77 15.65 -7.23 -11.27
CA SER A 77 14.73 -6.28 -10.61
C SER A 77 14.58 -6.51 -9.10
N THR A 78 15.37 -7.41 -8.51
CA THR A 78 15.33 -7.66 -7.07
C THR A 78 15.72 -6.42 -6.28
N VAL A 79 14.90 -6.04 -5.30
CA VAL A 79 15.10 -4.82 -4.49
C VAL A 79 16.07 -5.09 -3.34
N THR A 80 17.33 -4.66 -3.48
CA THR A 80 18.31 -4.73 -2.39
C THR A 80 18.47 -3.39 -1.67
N LYS A 81 19.03 -3.41 -0.45
CA LYS A 81 19.32 -2.18 0.33
C LYS A 81 20.17 -1.18 -0.48
N GLY A 82 21.22 -1.67 -1.15
CA GLY A 82 22.13 -0.87 -1.97
C GLY A 82 21.45 -0.31 -3.22
N LYS A 83 20.72 -1.13 -3.98
CA LYS A 83 19.96 -0.68 -5.15
C LYS A 83 18.93 0.38 -4.80
N LEU A 84 18.20 0.18 -3.69
CA LEU A 84 17.20 1.15 -3.24
C LEU A 84 17.86 2.49 -2.90
N HIS A 85 18.99 2.48 -2.21
CA HIS A 85 19.72 3.71 -1.90
C HIS A 85 20.20 4.41 -3.17
N LEU A 86 20.83 3.69 -4.10
CA LEU A 86 21.34 4.23 -5.35
C LEU A 86 20.21 4.80 -6.23
N PHE A 87 19.09 4.06 -6.36
CA PHE A 87 17.91 4.51 -7.10
C PHE A 87 17.35 5.81 -6.53
N LEU A 88 17.20 5.90 -5.20
CA LEU A 88 16.68 7.11 -4.56
C LEU A 88 17.60 8.30 -4.84
N SER A 89 18.92 8.14 -4.66
CA SER A 89 19.91 9.20 -4.86
C SER A 89 20.00 9.67 -6.32
N GLU A 90 20.05 8.75 -7.29
CA GLU A 90 20.21 9.11 -8.71
C GLU A 90 18.90 9.60 -9.34
N ARG A 91 17.78 8.99 -8.95
CA ARG A 91 16.55 9.08 -9.73
C ARG A 91 15.40 9.74 -8.97
N VAL A 92 15.42 9.83 -7.65
CA VAL A 92 14.32 10.44 -6.86
C VAL A 92 14.73 11.76 -6.23
N VAL A 93 15.96 11.89 -5.77
CA VAL A 93 16.52 13.15 -5.26
C VAL A 93 16.73 14.12 -6.43
N GLY A 94 16.29 15.37 -6.27
CA GLY A 94 16.47 16.43 -7.28
C GLY A 94 15.41 16.49 -8.39
N ARG A 95 14.48 15.52 -8.47
CA ARG A 95 13.33 15.64 -9.40
C ARG A 95 12.39 16.76 -8.95
N GLU A 96 11.99 17.63 -9.87
CA GLU A 96 10.88 18.56 -9.62
C GLU A 96 9.62 17.76 -9.30
N SER A 97 9.13 17.89 -8.08
CA SER A 97 7.99 17.13 -7.62
C SER A 97 6.73 17.62 -8.34
N LYS A 98 6.31 16.94 -9.41
CA LYS A 98 4.94 17.05 -9.96
C LYS A 98 3.96 16.54 -8.90
N LYS A 99 3.59 17.41 -7.96
CA LYS A 99 2.63 17.25 -6.83
C LYS A 99 2.76 15.96 -6.00
N LYS A 100 3.15 16.14 -4.72
CA LYS A 100 3.22 15.18 -3.59
C LYS A 100 3.34 13.69 -3.96
N LYS A 101 4.58 13.16 -3.98
CA LYS A 101 4.84 11.72 -4.05
C LYS A 101 5.58 11.25 -2.80
N GLY A 102 4.89 10.46 -1.98
CA GLY A 102 5.55 9.60 -1.00
C GLY A 102 6.31 8.52 -1.76
N ALA A 103 7.64 8.52 -1.62
CA ALA A 103 8.50 7.46 -2.12
C ALA A 103 8.32 6.25 -1.21
N VAL A 104 7.68 5.20 -1.73
CA VAL A 104 7.65 3.92 -1.03
C VAL A 104 7.82 2.84 -2.08
N VAL A 105 9.08 2.44 -2.27
CA VAL A 105 9.40 1.12 -2.78
C VAL A 105 8.72 0.09 -1.88
N ASP A 106 7.99 -0.81 -2.53
CA ASP A 106 6.94 -1.59 -1.91
C ASP A 106 7.51 -2.63 -0.92
N ARG A 107 6.85 -2.78 0.23
CA ARG A 107 7.10 -3.87 1.21
C ARG A 107 6.76 -5.24 0.62
N GLN A 108 6.12 -5.28 -0.55
CA GLN A 108 5.67 -6.49 -1.24
C GLN A 108 6.74 -7.55 -1.49
N TYR A 109 7.95 -7.16 -1.93
CA TYR A 109 8.99 -8.13 -2.29
C TYR A 109 9.55 -8.91 -1.09
N VAL A 110 9.51 -8.31 0.11
CA VAL A 110 9.93 -8.96 1.36
C VAL A 110 8.84 -9.89 1.88
N ALA A 111 7.57 -9.46 1.80
CA ALA A 111 6.44 -10.26 2.23
C ALA A 111 6.25 -11.52 1.38
N LEU A 112 6.44 -11.43 0.06
CA LEU A 112 6.34 -12.57 -0.85
C LEU A 112 7.54 -13.54 -0.78
N ARG A 113 8.53 -13.32 0.11
CA ARG A 113 9.80 -14.06 0.23
C ARG A 113 10.57 -14.27 -1.09
N VAL A 114 10.25 -13.49 -2.13
CA VAL A 114 10.97 -13.46 -3.42
C VAL A 114 12.41 -12.95 -3.24
N ASN A 115 12.66 -12.25 -2.14
CA ASN A 115 13.96 -11.73 -1.78
C ASN A 115 14.41 -12.28 -0.43
N SER A 116 15.48 -13.06 -0.41
CA SER A 116 16.12 -13.58 0.82
C SER A 116 16.89 -12.50 1.60
N ASN A 117 17.02 -11.30 1.05
CA ASN A 117 17.70 -10.20 1.73
C ASN A 117 16.80 -9.54 2.79
N ASP A 118 17.41 -9.14 3.90
CA ASP A 118 16.83 -8.25 4.91
C ASP A 118 16.10 -7.04 4.30
N HIS A 119 15.10 -6.53 5.04
CA HIS A 119 14.27 -5.40 4.66
C HIS A 119 15.05 -4.26 3.95
N PRO A 120 14.63 -3.82 2.75
CA PRO A 120 15.44 -2.97 1.87
C PRO A 120 15.62 -1.53 2.40
N ARG A 121 14.76 -1.06 3.32
CA ARG A 121 14.99 0.19 4.06
C ARG A 121 16.01 0.02 5.17
N SER A 122 17.28 0.10 4.81
CA SER A 122 18.38 0.22 5.77
C SER A 122 18.32 1.56 6.54
N PRO A 123 19.05 1.70 7.66
CA PRO A 123 19.18 2.98 8.38
C PRO A 123 19.63 4.13 7.46
N GLN A 124 20.53 3.86 6.52
CA GLN A 124 21.04 4.83 5.55
C GLN A 124 19.94 5.31 4.60
N VAL A 125 19.12 4.39 4.07
CA VAL A 125 17.95 4.74 3.25
C VAL A 125 16.96 5.61 4.04
N LYS A 126 16.71 5.29 5.32
CA LYS A 126 15.84 6.09 6.19
C LYS A 126 16.41 7.49 6.40
N GLN A 127 17.72 7.61 6.62
CA GLN A 127 18.39 8.89 6.82
C GLN A 127 18.36 9.74 5.54
N LEU A 128 18.62 9.15 4.37
CA LEU A 128 18.49 9.83 3.08
C LEU A 128 17.09 10.42 2.89
N ILE A 129 16.04 9.64 3.14
CA ILE A 129 14.65 10.12 3.05
C ILE A 129 14.41 11.30 3.99
N ARG A 130 14.91 11.23 5.24
CA ARG A 130 14.78 12.34 6.21
C ARG A 130 15.49 13.60 5.74
N ILE A 131 16.71 13.49 5.22
CA ILE A 131 17.49 14.62 4.69
C ILE A 131 16.72 15.27 3.54
N VAL A 132 16.24 14.47 2.58
CA VAL A 132 15.49 14.96 1.41
C VAL A 132 14.18 15.63 1.83
N GLN A 133 13.46 15.07 2.81
CA GLN A 133 12.25 15.67 3.37
C GLN A 133 12.54 17.02 4.04
N ALA A 134 13.61 17.09 4.84
CA ALA A 134 14.03 18.32 5.51
C ALA A 134 14.45 19.40 4.50
N GLN A 135 15.26 19.05 3.50
CA GLN A 135 15.65 19.94 2.41
C GLN A 135 14.43 20.43 1.62
N THR A 136 13.53 19.53 1.24
CA THR A 136 12.29 19.88 0.55
C THR A 136 11.43 20.82 1.38
N ALA A 137 11.29 20.57 2.69
CA ALA A 137 10.55 21.45 3.59
C ALA A 137 11.20 22.83 3.72
N HIS A 138 12.53 22.89 3.78
CA HIS A 138 13.29 24.13 3.82
C HIS A 138 13.13 24.92 2.51
N THR A 139 13.29 24.28 1.36
CA THR A 139 13.07 24.90 0.04
C THR A 139 11.64 25.41 -0.11
N LYS A 140 10.64 24.64 0.31
CA LYS A 140 9.23 25.07 0.31
C LYS A 140 9.00 26.30 1.19
N LYS A 141 9.61 26.33 2.37
CA LYS A 141 9.54 27.47 3.29
C LYS A 141 10.20 28.71 2.69
N LYS A 142 11.38 28.57 2.10
CA LYS A 142 12.11 29.65 1.42
C LYS A 142 11.34 30.20 0.21
N ASN A 143 10.69 29.31 -0.53
CA ASN A 143 9.90 29.66 -1.71
C ASN A 143 8.47 30.10 -1.36
N TYR A 144 8.13 30.27 -0.08
CA TYR A 144 6.78 30.62 0.40
C TYR A 144 5.68 29.77 -0.23
N GLN A 145 5.96 28.49 -0.50
CA GLN A 145 4.96 27.58 -1.05
C GLN A 145 3.91 27.32 0.00
N ASP A 146 2.71 27.85 -0.22
CA ASP A 146 1.58 27.62 0.65
C ASP A 146 1.28 26.12 0.72
N ARG A 147 1.10 25.63 1.95
CA ARG A 147 0.78 24.23 2.22
C ARG A 147 -0.71 23.94 2.01
N GLY A 148 -1.55 24.98 1.97
CA GLY A 148 -2.99 24.93 1.75
C GLY A 148 -3.42 25.10 0.28
N ILE A 149 -2.57 25.64 -0.60
CA ILE A 149 -2.91 25.80 -2.02
C ILE A 149 -2.89 24.42 -2.71
N GLY A 150 -4.09 23.90 -3.02
CA GLY A 150 -4.29 22.74 -3.88
C GLY A 150 -4.59 21.39 -3.20
N ILE A 151 -4.92 21.37 -1.91
CA ILE A 151 -5.51 20.21 -1.22
C ILE A 151 -6.59 20.70 -0.27
N GLY A 152 -7.80 20.98 -0.80
CA GLY A 152 -9.03 21.11 -0.02
C GLY A 152 -8.86 21.87 1.31
N SER A 153 -8.08 22.95 1.27
CA SER A 153 -7.87 23.81 2.43
C SER A 153 -9.12 24.66 2.61
N LEU A 154 -9.37 25.16 3.82
CA LEU A 154 -10.36 26.20 4.09
C LEU A 154 -10.29 27.38 3.09
N LEU A 155 -9.10 27.60 2.52
CA LEU A 155 -8.77 28.64 1.54
C LEU A 155 -9.04 28.28 0.06
N ASP A 156 -9.41 27.04 -0.24
CA ASP A 156 -9.81 26.57 -1.59
C ASP A 156 -11.34 26.69 -1.81
N GLY A 157 -12.04 27.26 -0.83
CA GLY A 157 -13.49 27.48 -0.85
C GLY A 157 -13.89 28.82 -1.46
N TYR A 158 -15.14 28.89 -1.91
CA TYR A 158 -15.81 30.13 -2.30
C TYR A 158 -15.70 31.16 -1.16
N HIS A 159 -15.19 32.35 -1.47
CA HIS A 159 -14.86 33.36 -0.45
C HIS A 159 -16.08 34.14 0.05
N SER A 160 -17.25 33.97 -0.58
CA SER A 160 -18.49 34.66 -0.21
C SER A 160 -19.72 33.79 -0.44
N GLU A 161 -20.79 34.08 0.30
CA GLU A 161 -22.11 33.45 0.11
C GLU A 161 -22.65 33.68 -1.31
N MET A 162 -22.33 34.83 -1.91
CA MET A 162 -22.69 35.15 -3.29
C MET A 162 -22.09 34.16 -4.31
N GLN A 163 -20.81 33.82 -4.16
CA GLN A 163 -20.17 32.83 -5.05
C GLN A 163 -20.78 31.43 -4.85
N PHE A 164 -21.15 31.10 -3.62
CA PHE A 164 -21.80 29.83 -3.32
C PHE A 164 -23.20 29.74 -3.95
N GLN A 165 -23.99 30.82 -3.86
CA GLN A 165 -25.30 30.94 -4.50
C GLN A 165 -25.19 30.84 -6.02
N GLN A 166 -24.27 31.58 -6.63
CA GLN A 166 -24.03 31.53 -8.08
C GLN A 166 -23.78 30.10 -8.57
N ILE A 167 -23.06 29.28 -7.79
CA ILE A 167 -22.79 27.89 -8.16
C ILE A 167 -24.05 27.03 -8.05
N CYS A 168 -24.80 27.22 -6.97
CA CYS A 168 -26.11 26.56 -6.83
C CYS A 168 -27.06 26.92 -7.98
N ASP A 169 -27.03 28.17 -8.42
CA ASP A 169 -27.86 28.68 -9.50
C ASP A 169 -27.40 28.12 -10.86
N THR A 170 -26.08 28.03 -11.11
CA THR A 170 -25.58 27.39 -12.35
C THR A 170 -26.00 25.93 -12.47
N PHE A 171 -26.10 25.18 -11.37
CA PHE A 171 -26.64 23.80 -11.44
C PHE A 171 -28.12 23.76 -11.79
N LEU A 172 -28.90 24.76 -11.36
CA LEU A 172 -30.31 24.89 -11.74
C LEU A 172 -30.46 25.27 -13.21
N GLU A 173 -29.63 26.19 -13.71
CA GLU A 173 -29.59 26.56 -15.13
C GLU A 173 -29.22 25.38 -16.05
N LEU A 174 -28.35 24.50 -15.56
CA LEU A 174 -27.92 23.29 -16.27
C LEU A 174 -28.87 22.08 -16.10
N ASP A 175 -29.96 22.23 -15.32
CA ASP A 175 -30.88 21.15 -14.94
C ASP A 175 -30.19 19.93 -14.27
N ASP A 176 -29.07 20.17 -13.58
CA ASP A 176 -28.31 19.13 -12.86
C ASP A 176 -28.62 19.17 -11.36
N LEU A 177 -29.84 18.76 -11.01
CA LEU A 177 -30.29 18.65 -9.62
C LEU A 177 -29.44 17.67 -8.80
N ARG A 178 -28.90 16.63 -9.44
CA ARG A 178 -28.04 15.64 -8.79
C ARG A 178 -26.68 16.23 -8.42
N GLY A 179 -26.06 16.94 -9.35
CA GLY A 179 -24.81 17.67 -9.12
C GLY A 179 -24.97 18.70 -8.00
N ARG A 180 -26.10 19.43 -8.01
CA ARG A 180 -26.44 20.38 -6.93
C ARG A 180 -26.56 19.68 -5.56
N ALA A 181 -27.33 18.60 -5.48
CA ALA A 181 -27.50 17.86 -4.23
C ALA A 181 -26.16 17.31 -3.71
N ALA A 182 -25.35 16.71 -4.59
CA ALA A 182 -24.04 16.19 -4.24
C ALA A 182 -23.08 17.30 -3.77
N PHE A 183 -23.12 18.46 -4.40
CA PHE A 183 -22.34 19.64 -4.00
C PHE A 183 -22.73 20.13 -2.60
N LEU A 184 -24.04 20.28 -2.33
CA LEU A 184 -24.55 20.73 -1.04
C LEU A 184 -24.23 19.72 0.08
N ILE A 185 -24.46 18.43 -0.16
CA ILE A 185 -24.15 17.36 0.80
C ILE A 185 -22.63 17.30 1.09
N SER A 186 -21.79 17.47 0.07
CA SER A 186 -20.33 17.54 0.26
C SER A 186 -19.93 18.75 1.09
N HIS A 187 -20.54 19.91 0.84
CA HIS A 187 -20.22 21.16 1.50
C HIS A 187 -20.62 21.14 2.99
N TYR A 188 -21.90 20.87 3.29
CA TYR A 188 -22.42 20.89 4.65
C TYR A 188 -21.99 19.66 5.47
N GLY A 189 -21.84 18.51 4.82
CA GLY A 189 -21.36 17.28 5.47
C GLY A 189 -19.85 17.19 5.59
N LEU A 190 -19.09 18.13 5.00
CA LEU A 190 -17.62 18.07 4.87
C LEU A 190 -17.13 16.73 4.31
N LEU A 191 -17.93 16.15 3.43
CA LEU A 191 -17.70 14.82 2.88
C LEU A 191 -16.76 14.90 1.69
N ARG A 192 -15.89 13.90 1.58
CA ARG A 192 -15.07 13.70 0.38
C ARG A 192 -15.93 13.08 -0.71
N GLY A 193 -15.58 13.33 -1.98
CA GLY A 193 -16.34 12.81 -3.12
C GLY A 193 -16.44 11.28 -3.19
N GLU A 194 -15.60 10.52 -2.48
CA GLU A 194 -15.79 9.07 -2.30
C GLU A 194 -17.00 8.80 -1.40
N ASN A 195 -16.99 9.35 -0.17
CA ASN A 195 -18.09 9.23 0.78
C ASN A 195 -19.45 9.69 0.22
N VAL A 196 -19.49 10.77 -0.59
CA VAL A 196 -20.75 11.25 -1.18
C VAL A 196 -21.28 10.32 -2.26
N ARG A 197 -20.40 9.60 -2.97
CA ARG A 197 -20.83 8.64 -3.99
C ARG A 197 -21.30 7.32 -3.40
N ASP A 198 -20.74 6.96 -2.25
CA ASP A 198 -21.09 5.74 -1.52
C ASP A 198 -22.28 5.95 -0.57
N LEU A 199 -22.82 7.18 -0.48
CA LEU A 199 -23.96 7.49 0.40
C LEU A 199 -25.22 6.81 -0.12
N GLU A 200 -25.86 6.01 0.73
CA GLU A 200 -27.14 5.39 0.44
C GLU A 200 -28.28 6.15 1.10
N LEU A 201 -29.49 6.06 0.52
CA LEU A 201 -30.67 6.65 1.15
C LEU A 201 -30.96 6.01 2.53
N ALA A 202 -30.56 4.76 2.73
CA ALA A 202 -30.69 4.04 3.99
C ALA A 202 -29.82 4.63 5.12
N ASP A 203 -28.77 5.39 4.78
CA ASP A 203 -27.92 6.07 5.77
C ASP A 203 -28.56 7.35 6.32
N MET A 204 -29.64 7.84 5.69
CA MET A 204 -30.31 9.08 6.06
C MET A 204 -31.48 8.81 7.02
N PHE A 205 -31.50 9.49 8.16
CA PHE A 205 -32.62 9.44 9.10
C PHE A 205 -33.26 10.82 9.24
N SER A 206 -34.56 10.82 9.49
CA SER A 206 -35.30 12.05 9.78
C SER A 206 -35.20 12.38 11.26
N GLN A 207 -34.82 13.61 11.58
CA GLN A 207 -34.83 14.13 12.95
C GLN A 207 -35.82 15.30 13.00
N PRO A 208 -36.90 15.22 13.80
CA PRO A 208 -37.73 16.38 14.07
C PRO A 208 -36.89 17.41 14.84
N LEU A 209 -36.89 18.66 14.38
CA LEU A 209 -36.28 19.76 15.12
C LEU A 209 -37.27 20.25 16.17
N ASP A 210 -36.80 20.39 17.41
CA ASP A 210 -37.58 21.04 18.46
C ASP A 210 -37.88 22.48 18.04
N LYS A 211 -39.16 22.86 18.12
CA LYS A 211 -39.68 24.16 17.70
C LYS A 211 -39.23 25.29 18.61
#